data_AF-A0A1Q7DAV4-F1
#
_entry.id   AF-A0A1Q7DAV4-F1
#
_cell.length_a   1.000
_cell.length_b   1.000
_cell.length_c   1.000
_cell.angle_alpha   90.00
_cell.angle_beta   90.00
_cell.angle_gamma   90.00
#
_symmetry.space_group_name_H-M   'P 1'
#
loop_
_entity.id
_entity.type
_entity.pdbx_description
1 polymer ?
#
loop_
_entity_poly.entity_id
_entity_poly.type
_entity_poly.pdbx_seq_one_letter_code
_entity_poly.pdbx_strand_id
1 'polypeptide(L)'
;MDYAGLGNIAGAVLADGRMRHMVSHNGIAGHEARRLNEFSYPWPDGALVVLHSDGLGTHWDLGRYSGLIQREPSLIAGVLYRDFARRRDDVVVVVAR
;
A
#
# COMPACT_ATOMS: atom_id res chain seq x y z
N MET A 1 -10.06 3.92 9.37
CA MET A 1 -8.75 4.57 9.15
C MET A 1 -8.99 5.79 8.28
N ASP A 2 -8.42 6.92 8.65
CA ASP A 2 -8.41 8.11 7.79
C ASP A 2 -7.08 8.19 7.04
N TYR A 3 -7.17 8.52 5.76
CA TYR A 3 -6.04 8.50 4.83
C TYR A 3 -6.07 9.71 3.91
N ALA A 4 -4.93 10.37 3.75
CA ALA A 4 -4.71 11.39 2.74
C ALA A 4 -3.44 11.02 1.95
N GLY A 5 -3.60 10.75 0.66
CA GLY A 5 -2.48 10.44 -0.24
C GLY A 5 -2.11 11.65 -1.10
N LEU A 6 -0.81 11.87 -1.25
CA LEU A 6 -0.24 12.85 -2.18
C LEU A 6 0.89 12.19 -2.99
N GLY A 7 0.92 12.50 -4.28
CA GLY A 7 1.90 11.98 -5.21
C GLY A 7 1.64 10.52 -5.57
N ASN A 8 2.73 9.80 -5.76
CA ASN A 8 2.80 8.46 -6.33
C ASN A 8 2.87 7.33 -5.28
N ILE A 9 2.60 7.63 -4.01
CA ILE A 9 2.47 6.59 -2.98
C ILE A 9 1.17 5.83 -3.20
N ALA A 10 1.30 4.52 -3.42
CA ALA A 10 0.16 3.63 -3.55
C ALA A 10 -0.25 3.10 -2.17
N GLY A 11 -1.55 3.06 -1.94
CA GLY A 11 -2.13 2.48 -0.73
C GLY A 11 -3.24 1.49 -1.05
N ALA A 12 -3.34 0.42 -0.26
CA ALA A 12 -4.43 -0.54 -0.35
C ALA A 12 -4.80 -1.10 1.03
N VAL A 13 -6.09 -1.32 1.26
CA VAL A 13 -6.63 -2.10 2.39
C VAL A 13 -7.07 -3.47 1.88
N LEU A 14 -6.62 -4.53 2.52
CA LEU A 14 -7.07 -5.89 2.27
C LEU A 14 -7.92 -6.39 3.44
N ALA A 15 -9.18 -6.66 3.16
CA ALA A 15 -10.14 -7.20 4.13
C ALA A 15 -11.04 -8.22 3.42
N ASP A 16 -11.37 -9.32 4.10
CA ASP A 16 -12.29 -10.35 3.59
C ASP A 16 -11.95 -10.87 2.18
N GLY A 17 -10.65 -11.04 1.90
CA GLY A 17 -10.16 -11.49 0.59
C GLY A 17 -10.31 -10.46 -0.53
N ARG A 18 -10.70 -9.22 -0.22
CA ARG A 18 -10.84 -8.12 -1.17
C ARG A 18 -9.77 -7.07 -0.93
N MET A 19 -9.24 -6.53 -2.01
CA MET A 19 -8.33 -5.39 -1.98
C MET A 19 -9.09 -4.13 -2.40
N ARG A 20 -8.94 -3.06 -1.62
CA ARG A 20 -9.46 -1.73 -1.91
C ARG A 20 -8.30 -0.74 -1.98
N HIS A 21 -8.04 -0.21 -3.16
CA HIS A 21 -7.04 0.85 -3.32
C HIS A 21 -7.50 2.15 -2.65
N MET A 22 -6.54 2.85 -2.07
CA MET A 22 -6.73 4.15 -1.42
C MET A 22 -6.37 5.27 -2.41
N VAL A 23 -7.11 6.37 -2.33
CA VAL A 23 -7.02 7.47 -3.29
C VAL A 23 -5.84 8.37 -2.94
N SER A 24 -4.89 8.48 -3.87
CA SER A 24 -3.81 9.48 -3.80
C SER A 24 -4.05 10.58 -4.83
N HIS A 25 -3.80 11.83 -4.44
CA HIS A 25 -3.88 12.98 -5.33
C HIS A 25 -2.53 13.28 -5.96
N ASN A 26 -2.50 13.60 -7.26
CA ASN A 26 -1.27 14.07 -7.90
C ASN A 26 -0.78 15.36 -7.25
N GLY A 27 0.54 15.45 -7.06
CA GLY A 27 1.21 16.65 -6.55
C GLY A 27 2.47 16.31 -5.77
N ILE A 28 3.26 17.34 -5.48
CA ILE A 28 4.48 17.26 -4.69
C ILE A 28 4.29 18.09 -3.42
N ALA A 29 4.60 17.50 -2.26
CA ALA A 29 4.52 18.18 -0.98
C ALA A 29 5.40 19.44 -0.99
N GLY A 30 4.85 20.58 -0.57
CA GLY A 30 5.56 21.86 -0.56
C GLY A 30 5.69 22.57 -1.91
N HIS A 31 5.17 22.00 -3.02
CA HIS A 31 5.18 22.66 -4.33
C HIS A 31 3.79 22.80 -4.95
N GLU A 32 3.10 21.69 -5.19
CA GLU A 32 1.80 21.66 -5.91
C GLU A 32 0.63 21.08 -5.09
N ALA A 33 0.84 20.86 -3.79
CA ALA A 33 -0.19 20.36 -2.90
C ALA A 33 -1.24 21.44 -2.55
N ARG A 34 -2.17 21.72 -3.47
CA ARG A 34 -3.19 22.77 -3.29
C ARG A 34 -4.21 22.44 -2.19
N ARG A 35 -4.63 21.17 -2.07
CA ARG A 35 -5.53 20.67 -1.02
C ARG A 35 -5.35 19.17 -0.84
N LEU A 36 -5.15 18.74 0.41
CA LEU A 36 -5.21 17.33 0.79
C LEU A 36 -6.65 16.98 1.12
N ASN A 37 -7.21 15.98 0.44
CA ASN A 37 -8.49 15.41 0.83
C ASN A 37 -8.24 14.14 1.64
N GLU A 38 -8.96 14.04 2.73
CA GLU A 38 -8.97 12.88 3.59
C GLU A 38 -10.12 11.96 3.16
N PHE A 39 -9.84 10.66 3.14
CA PHE A 39 -10.80 9.61 2.84
C PHE A 39 -10.78 8.58 3.97
N SER A 40 -11.97 8.20 4.44
CA SER A 40 -12.11 7.15 5.43
C SER A 40 -12.28 5.78 4.77
N TYR A 41 -11.44 4.84 5.17
CA TYR A 41 -11.49 3.44 4.75
C TYR A 41 -11.82 2.53 5.93
N PRO A 42 -12.76 1.56 5.77
CA PRO A 42 -12.93 0.49 6.73
C PRO A 42 -11.62 -0.28 6.87
N TRP A 43 -11.11 -0.36 8.09
CA TRP A 43 -9.95 -1.15 8.45
C TRP A 43 -10.33 -1.98 9.69
N PRO A 44 -11.09 -3.06 9.50
CA PRO A 44 -11.55 -3.91 10.60
C PRO A 44 -10.41 -4.77 11.14
N ASP A 45 -10.61 -5.35 12.32
CA ASP A 45 -9.63 -6.24 12.95
C ASP A 45 -9.15 -7.35 11.99
N GLY A 46 -7.83 -7.48 11.87
CA GLY A 46 -7.21 -8.50 11.03
C GLY A 46 -7.01 -8.09 9.57
N ALA A 47 -7.60 -6.99 9.11
CA ALA A 47 -7.36 -6.44 7.78
C ALA A 47 -5.94 -5.86 7.67
N LEU A 48 -5.38 -5.89 6.46
CA LEU A 48 -4.03 -5.38 6.19
C LEU A 48 -4.11 -4.03 5.50
N VAL A 49 -3.21 -3.12 5.87
CA VAL A 49 -2.91 -1.92 5.08
C VAL A 49 -1.53 -2.12 4.46
N VAL A 50 -1.43 -1.91 3.15
CA VAL A 50 -0.17 -1.91 2.40
C VAL A 50 0.03 -0.53 1.80
N LEU A 51 1.17 0.08 2.09
CA LEU A 51 1.65 1.31 1.45
C LEU A 51 2.98 1.02 0.75
N HIS A 52 3.20 1.59 -0.42
CA HIS A 52 4.49 1.49 -1.08
C HIS A 52 4.80 2.68 -1.98
N SER A 53 6.10 2.94 -2.18
CA SER A 53 6.56 3.85 -3.23
C SER A 53 6.34 3.27 -4.63
N ASP A 54 6.43 4.10 -5.66
CA ASP A 54 6.27 3.70 -7.06
C ASP A 54 7.45 2.87 -7.62
N GLY A 55 8.55 2.77 -6.86
CA GLY A 55 9.60 1.78 -7.09
C GLY A 55 9.11 0.33 -6.98
N LEU A 56 7.97 0.08 -6.32
CA LEU A 56 7.27 -1.20 -6.34
C LEU A 56 6.23 -1.24 -7.47
N GLY A 57 6.12 -2.36 -8.17
CA GLY A 57 4.99 -2.61 -9.07
C GLY A 57 3.65 -2.56 -8.33
N THR A 58 2.58 -2.11 -9.00
CA THR A 58 1.21 -2.04 -8.42
C THR A 58 0.39 -3.31 -8.65
N HIS A 59 0.87 -4.22 -9.50
CA HIS A 59 0.18 -5.46 -9.88
C HIS A 59 0.67 -6.64 -9.04
N TRP A 60 0.41 -6.61 -7.74
CA TRP A 60 0.68 -7.70 -6.82
C TRP A 60 -0.63 -8.33 -6.32
N ASP A 61 -0.56 -9.61 -5.96
CA ASP A 61 -1.71 -10.37 -5.49
C ASP A 61 -1.25 -11.32 -4.38
N LEU A 62 -1.56 -10.96 -3.14
CA LEU A 62 -1.20 -11.77 -1.97
C LEU A 62 -1.96 -13.11 -1.94
N GLY A 63 -3.08 -13.24 -2.65
CA GLY A 63 -3.85 -14.48 -2.78
C GLY A 63 -3.08 -15.59 -3.51
N ARG A 64 -2.05 -15.24 -4.29
CA ARG A 64 -1.16 -16.22 -4.96
C ARG A 64 -0.23 -16.93 -4.00
N TYR A 65 -0.06 -16.41 -2.79
CA TYR A 65 0.84 -16.97 -1.78
C TYR A 65 0.02 -17.62 -0.68
N SER A 66 -0.04 -18.95 -0.72
CA SER A 66 -0.76 -19.74 0.30
C SER A 66 -0.23 -19.41 1.70
N GLY A 67 -1.12 -18.97 2.59
CA GLY A 67 -0.79 -18.69 3.98
C GLY A 67 -0.12 -17.33 4.25
N LEU A 68 0.20 -16.52 3.22
CA LEU A 68 1.04 -15.33 3.41
C LEU A 68 0.33 -14.20 4.17
N ILE A 69 -0.96 -13.98 3.89
CA ILE A 69 -1.77 -12.93 4.53
C ILE A 69 -1.85 -13.13 6.06
N GLN A 70 -1.70 -14.37 6.54
CA GLN A 70 -1.73 -14.72 7.96
C GLN A 70 -0.38 -14.56 8.66
N ARG A 71 0.68 -14.16 7.93
CA ARG A 71 2.02 -13.97 8.51
C ARG A 71 2.22 -12.57 9.07
N GLU A 72 3.35 -12.40 9.74
CA GLU A 72 3.85 -11.12 10.22
C GLU A 72 3.90 -10.07 9.10
N PRO A 73 3.43 -8.83 9.34
CA PRO A 73 3.46 -7.76 8.33
C PRO A 73 4.84 -7.52 7.71
N SER A 74 5.91 -7.65 8.50
CA SER A 74 7.29 -7.53 8.02
C SER A 74 7.66 -8.58 6.97
N LEU A 75 7.17 -9.82 7.12
CA LEU A 75 7.38 -10.88 6.14
C LEU A 75 6.60 -10.60 4.84
N ILE A 76 5.36 -10.12 4.96
CA ILE A 76 4.54 -9.73 3.81
C ILE A 76 5.23 -8.61 3.03
N ALA A 77 5.74 -7.59 3.72
CA ALA A 77 6.50 -6.49 3.12
C ALA A 77 7.75 -7.00 2.39
N GLY A 78 8.49 -7.93 3.00
CA GLY A 78 9.68 -8.53 2.41
C GLY A 78 9.38 -9.35 1.13
N VAL A 79 8.28 -10.11 1.12
CA VAL A 79 7.84 -10.85 -0.08
C VAL A 79 7.45 -9.89 -1.20
N LEU A 80 6.67 -8.84 -0.87
CA LEU A 80 6.29 -7.82 -1.85
C LEU A 80 7.53 -7.16 -2.46
N TYR A 81 8.46 -6.70 -1.62
CA TYR A 81 9.73 -6.12 -2.08
C TYR A 81 10.50 -7.08 -2.99
N ARG A 82 10.70 -8.33 -2.57
CA ARG A 82 11.49 -9.33 -3.31
C ARG A 82 10.94 -9.58 -4.71
N ASP A 83 9.62 -9.72 -4.83
CA ASP A 83 8.97 -10.20 -6.05
C ASP A 83 8.52 -9.07 -6.98
N PHE A 84 8.27 -7.86 -6.46
CA PHE A 84 7.67 -6.76 -7.21
C PHE A 84 8.50 -5.47 -7.26
N ALA A 85 9.70 -5.44 -6.67
CA ALA A 85 10.61 -4.29 -6.83
C ALA A 85 11.07 -4.13 -8.28
N ARG A 86 11.00 -2.91 -8.81
CA ARG A 86 11.44 -2.59 -10.19
C ARG A 86 12.96 -2.57 -10.36
N ARG A 87 13.72 -2.51 -9.26
CA ARG A 87 15.21 -2.51 -9.18
C ARG A 87 15.91 -1.34 -9.89
N ARG A 88 15.17 -0.35 -10.37
CA ARG A 88 15.70 0.86 -11.04
C ARG A 88 15.47 2.14 -10.23
N ASP A 89 14.86 2.00 -9.07
CA ASP A 89 14.40 3.10 -8.22
C ASP A 89 14.37 2.62 -6.76
N ASP A 90 14.30 3.57 -5.83
CA ASP A 90 14.18 3.29 -4.41
C ASP A 90 12.81 2.70 -4.06
N VAL A 91 12.81 1.66 -3.22
CA VAL A 91 11.58 0.94 -2.87
C VAL A 91 11.39 0.95 -1.37
N VAL A 92 10.23 1.46 -0.95
CA VAL A 92 9.74 1.37 0.42
C VAL A 92 8.41 0.63 0.40
N VAL A 93 8.26 -0.34 1.30
CA VAL A 93 7.02 -1.09 1.50
C VAL A 93 6.70 -1.10 2.99
N VAL A 94 5.49 -0.69 3.35
CA VAL A 94 4.96 -0.73 4.70
C VAL A 94 3.72 -1.61 4.71
N VAL A 95 3.67 -2.53 5.66
CA VAL A 95 2.49 -3.37 5.89
C VAL A 95 2.12 -3.25 7.37
N ALA A 96 0.84 -3.04 7.65
CA ALA A 96 0.28 -2.98 8.99
C ALA A 96 -1.00 -3.82 9.06
N ARG A 97 -1.41 -4.20 10.28
CA ARG A 97 -2.63 -4.95 10.57
C ARG A 97 -3.47 -4.21 11.60
#